data_AF-A0A165RLP9-F1
#
_entry.id   AF-A0A165RLP9-F1
#
_cell.length_a   1.000
_cell.length_b   1.000
_cell.length_c   1.000
_cell.angle_alpha   90.00
_cell.angle_beta   90.00
_cell.angle_gamma   90.00
#
_symmetry.space_group_name_H-M   'P 1'
#
loop_
_entity.id
_entity.type
_entity.pdbx_description
1 polymer ?
#
loop_
_entity_poly.entity_id
_entity_poly.type
_entity_poly.pdbx_seq_one_letter_code
_entity_poly.pdbx_strand_id
1 'polypeptide(L)'
;MHWSTYRGTLRRYGSWRRDLNVELTVPFTRDIAARWSSTFTNVSVDFKSLSISFKDEVSLMMNKYLAEVEKSATPLLKDLAKKQTKHCRTTVRRALPLIVSRIRSVIDKEQKEASRCLAPRITETLKPGYEVAAPQSGPGSSNRRKSLFHDYLARHKDLAFADAAGALLVRLDAVSDAMRAALEEELNKLSDTMEVNMSILWDRPSGDNPLELKACARVTATMVEIREQIRLWRLAGLFAQ
;
A
#
# COMPACT_ATOMS: atom_id res chain seq x y z
N MET A 1 -9.29 -40.43 -8.81
CA MET A 1 -10.03 -40.32 -7.54
C MET A 1 -10.96 -41.51 -7.36
N HIS A 2 -10.97 -42.18 -6.20
CA HIS A 2 -11.90 -43.28 -5.89
C HIS A 2 -13.37 -42.77 -5.84
N TRP A 3 -14.36 -43.61 -6.14
CA TRP A 3 -15.75 -43.18 -6.34
C TRP A 3 -16.40 -42.52 -5.11
N SER A 4 -16.09 -43.02 -3.91
CA SER A 4 -16.59 -42.49 -2.64
C SER A 4 -16.00 -41.10 -2.35
N THR A 5 -14.71 -40.94 -2.63
CA THR A 5 -14.00 -39.66 -2.52
C THR A 5 -14.57 -38.65 -3.51
N TYR A 6 -14.72 -39.04 -4.78
CA TYR A 6 -15.27 -38.17 -5.83
C TYR A 6 -16.70 -37.71 -5.50
N ARG A 7 -17.55 -38.62 -5.00
CA ARG A 7 -18.89 -38.27 -4.52
C ARG A 7 -18.85 -37.26 -3.36
N GLY A 8 -17.93 -37.46 -2.41
CA GLY A 8 -17.73 -36.53 -1.29
C GLY A 8 -17.28 -35.14 -1.76
N THR A 9 -16.36 -35.10 -2.74
CA THR A 9 -15.88 -33.87 -3.38
C THR A 9 -17.00 -33.11 -4.07
N LEU A 10 -17.83 -33.77 -4.88
CA LEU A 10 -18.96 -33.09 -5.55
C LEU A 10 -19.99 -32.53 -4.56
N ARG A 11 -20.30 -33.26 -3.49
CA ARG A 11 -21.24 -32.81 -2.44
C ARG A 11 -20.75 -31.60 -1.64
N ARG A 12 -19.44 -31.37 -1.63
CA ARG A 12 -18.79 -30.28 -0.91
C ARG A 12 -18.22 -29.23 -1.87
N TYR A 13 -18.82 -29.12 -3.06
CA TYR A 13 -18.46 -28.13 -4.06
C TYR A 13 -16.96 -28.12 -4.42
N GLY A 14 -16.33 -29.30 -4.50
CA GLY A 14 -14.91 -29.42 -4.83
C GLY A 14 -13.96 -29.41 -3.63
N SER A 15 -14.37 -28.91 -2.46
CA SER A 15 -13.50 -28.81 -1.28
C SER A 15 -13.60 -30.05 -0.37
N TRP A 16 -12.88 -31.12 -0.73
CA TRP A 16 -12.85 -32.36 0.07
C TRP A 16 -11.58 -33.19 -0.06
N ARG A 17 -10.78 -33.26 1.03
CA ARG A 17 -9.46 -33.93 1.15
C ARG A 17 -8.40 -33.41 0.18
N ARG A 18 -8.74 -33.31 -1.10
CA ARG A 18 -8.01 -32.71 -2.19
C ARG A 18 -8.96 -31.71 -2.86
N ASP A 19 -8.62 -30.43 -2.81
CA ASP A 19 -9.51 -29.37 -3.30
C ASP A 19 -9.45 -29.33 -4.82
N LEU A 20 -10.54 -29.79 -5.45
CA LEU A 20 -10.65 -29.86 -6.90
C LEU A 20 -10.61 -28.46 -7.52
N ASN A 21 -11.12 -27.43 -6.85
CA ASN A 21 -11.11 -26.08 -7.38
C ASN A 21 -9.68 -25.52 -7.40
N VAL A 22 -8.88 -25.80 -6.36
CA VAL A 22 -7.45 -25.49 -6.37
C VAL A 22 -6.73 -26.25 -7.47
N GLU A 23 -7.02 -27.53 -7.68
CA GLU A 23 -6.40 -28.29 -8.78
C GLU A 23 -6.79 -27.74 -10.16
N LEU A 24 -8.02 -27.27 -10.33
CA LEU A 24 -8.47 -26.62 -11.56
C LEU A 24 -7.82 -25.24 -11.77
N THR A 25 -7.37 -24.58 -10.70
CA THR A 25 -6.49 -23.41 -10.85
C THR A 25 -5.10 -23.78 -11.35
N VAL A 26 -4.61 -25.01 -11.19
CA VAL A 26 -3.21 -25.35 -11.55
C VAL A 26 -2.91 -25.24 -13.05
N PRO A 27 -3.71 -25.80 -13.98
CA PRO A 27 -3.49 -25.59 -15.41
C PRO A 27 -3.61 -24.12 -15.82
N PHE A 28 -4.60 -23.41 -15.26
CA PHE A 28 -4.81 -21.99 -15.49
C PHE A 28 -3.63 -21.15 -15.02
N THR A 29 -3.25 -21.35 -13.75
CA THR A 29 -2.07 -20.71 -13.19
C THR A 29 -0.82 -21.19 -13.86
N ARG A 30 -0.71 -22.35 -14.51
CA ARG A 30 0.49 -22.80 -15.24
C ARG A 30 0.63 -22.13 -16.61
N ASP A 31 -0.46 -22.06 -17.36
CA ASP A 31 -0.47 -21.45 -18.70
C ASP A 31 -0.31 -19.93 -18.60
N ILE A 32 -0.85 -19.34 -17.53
CA ILE A 32 -0.58 -17.95 -17.19
C ILE A 32 0.68 -17.85 -16.33
N ALA A 33 1.17 -18.87 -15.59
CA ALA A 33 2.30 -18.81 -14.64
C ALA A 33 3.55 -18.28 -15.30
N ALA A 34 3.87 -18.75 -16.50
CA ALA A 34 5.06 -18.29 -17.19
C ALA A 34 5.00 -16.76 -17.36
N ARG A 35 3.82 -16.22 -17.71
CA ARG A 35 3.58 -14.78 -17.84
C ARG A 35 3.36 -14.10 -16.50
N TRP A 36 2.64 -14.70 -15.56
CA TRP A 36 2.26 -14.21 -14.23
C TRP A 36 3.45 -14.16 -13.29
N SER A 37 4.16 -15.28 -13.13
CA SER A 37 5.44 -15.33 -12.42
C SER A 37 6.43 -14.38 -13.07
N SER A 38 6.50 -14.28 -14.41
CA SER A 38 7.30 -13.25 -15.08
C SER A 38 6.80 -11.84 -14.75
N THR A 39 5.49 -11.58 -14.67
CA THR A 39 4.94 -10.26 -14.36
C THR A 39 5.32 -9.86 -12.93
N PHE A 40 5.16 -10.74 -11.94
CA PHE A 40 5.54 -10.45 -10.55
C PHE A 40 7.05 -10.47 -10.31
N THR A 41 7.80 -11.27 -11.08
CA THR A 41 9.26 -11.24 -11.05
C THR A 41 9.76 -9.93 -11.64
N ASN A 42 9.21 -9.48 -12.76
CA ASN A 42 9.51 -8.19 -13.37
C ASN A 42 9.09 -7.06 -12.43
N VAL A 43 7.87 -7.08 -11.88
CA VAL A 43 7.43 -6.13 -10.85
C VAL A 43 8.36 -6.12 -9.64
N SER A 44 8.90 -7.25 -9.21
CA SER A 44 9.88 -7.31 -8.11
C SER A 44 11.24 -6.70 -8.49
N VAL A 45 11.70 -6.91 -9.71
CA VAL A 45 12.93 -6.32 -10.27
C VAL A 45 12.76 -4.82 -10.45
N ASP A 46 11.65 -4.40 -11.07
CA ASP A 46 11.25 -3.02 -11.28
C ASP A 46 11.07 -2.31 -9.95
N PHE A 47 10.43 -2.94 -8.97
CA PHE A 47 10.30 -2.39 -7.62
C PHE A 47 11.66 -2.22 -6.95
N LYS A 48 12.60 -3.15 -7.12
CA LYS A 48 13.95 -3.00 -6.59
C LYS A 48 14.63 -1.78 -7.23
N SER A 49 14.59 -1.65 -8.55
CA SER A 49 15.19 -0.51 -9.24
C SER A 49 14.52 0.81 -8.86
N LEU A 50 13.19 0.85 -8.90
CA LEU A 50 12.36 1.99 -8.51
C LEU A 50 12.64 2.38 -7.05
N SER A 51 12.83 1.41 -6.16
CA SER A 51 13.13 1.68 -4.75
C SER A 51 14.51 2.32 -4.55
N ILE A 52 15.46 2.07 -5.45
CA ILE A 52 16.77 2.74 -5.42
C ILE A 52 16.59 4.18 -5.88
N SER A 53 16.00 4.38 -7.06
CA SER A 53 15.73 5.72 -7.61
C SER A 53 14.91 6.58 -6.66
N PHE A 54 13.84 6.03 -6.07
CA PHE A 54 13.01 6.70 -5.06
C PHE A 54 13.81 7.17 -3.85
N LYS A 55 14.68 6.31 -3.30
CA LYS A 55 15.51 6.68 -2.14
C LYS A 55 16.48 7.79 -2.49
N ASP A 56 17.07 7.73 -3.69
CA ASP A 56 18.03 8.73 -4.17
C ASP A 56 17.34 10.08 -4.41
N GLU A 57 16.17 10.09 -5.05
CA GLU A 57 15.37 11.29 -5.31
C GLU A 57 14.90 11.97 -4.01
N VAL A 58 14.34 11.20 -3.07
CA VAL A 58 13.92 11.75 -1.77
C VAL A 58 15.13 12.26 -1.00
N SER A 59 16.25 11.53 -1.00
CA SER A 59 17.48 11.98 -0.34
C SER A 59 18.03 13.27 -0.97
N LEU A 60 17.98 13.39 -2.30
CA LEU A 60 18.42 14.56 -3.03
C LEU A 60 17.55 15.78 -2.69
N MET A 61 16.22 15.63 -2.76
CA MET A 61 15.29 16.70 -2.39
C MET A 61 15.48 17.13 -0.95
N MET A 62 15.55 16.20 -0.01
CA MET A 62 15.76 16.54 1.40
C MET A 62 17.12 17.20 1.63
N ASN A 63 18.19 16.74 0.99
CA ASN A 63 19.49 17.39 1.11
C ASN A 63 19.48 18.84 0.61
N LYS A 64 18.75 19.10 -0.49
CA LYS A 64 18.56 20.45 -1.02
C LYS A 64 17.83 21.35 -0.01
N TYR A 65 16.67 20.92 0.49
CA TYR A 65 15.90 21.69 1.48
C TYR A 65 16.70 21.94 2.76
N LEU A 66 17.38 20.92 3.27
CA LEU A 66 18.20 21.06 4.49
C LEU A 66 19.38 22.01 4.27
N ALA A 67 19.99 22.03 3.08
CA ALA A 67 21.05 22.98 2.75
C ALA A 67 20.53 24.42 2.67
N GLU A 68 19.32 24.63 2.15
CA GLU A 68 18.66 25.94 2.13
C GLU A 68 18.37 26.43 3.56
N VAL A 69 17.89 25.56 4.45
CA VAL A 69 17.71 25.87 5.88
C VAL A 69 19.03 26.29 6.52
N GLU A 70 20.11 25.52 6.35
CA GLU A 70 21.44 25.86 6.88
C GLU A 70 21.96 27.21 6.35
N LYS A 71 21.70 27.52 5.07
CA LYS A 71 22.11 28.78 4.44
C LYS A 71 21.29 29.97 4.95
N SER A 72 20.01 29.76 5.22
CA SER A 72 19.10 30.80 5.73
C SER A 72 19.28 31.10 7.21
N ALA A 73 19.94 30.21 7.97
CA ALA A 73 20.15 30.37 9.40
C ALA A 73 21.02 31.60 9.72
N THR A 74 20.57 32.39 10.71
CA THR A 74 21.36 33.50 11.25
C THR A 74 22.64 32.99 11.92
N PRO A 75 23.69 33.81 12.08
CA PRO A 75 24.94 33.38 12.72
C PRO A 75 24.74 32.71 14.10
N LEU A 76 23.78 33.21 14.89
CA LEU A 76 23.42 32.69 16.21
C LEU A 76 22.80 31.29 16.16
N LEU A 77 22.06 30.97 15.10
CA LEU A 77 21.40 29.69 14.93
C LEU A 77 22.21 28.71 14.07
N LYS A 78 23.36 29.12 13.54
CA LYS A 78 24.06 28.36 12.49
C LYS A 78 24.54 26.99 12.96
N ASP A 79 25.05 26.89 14.18
CA ASP A 79 25.50 25.61 14.74
C ASP A 79 24.33 24.70 15.14
N LEU A 80 23.25 25.29 15.64
CA LEU A 80 22.01 24.56 15.92
C LEU A 80 21.37 24.04 14.63
N ALA A 81 21.28 24.88 13.59
CA ALA A 81 20.80 24.52 12.26
C ALA A 81 21.60 23.35 11.68
N LYS A 82 22.94 23.43 11.68
CA LYS A 82 23.81 22.32 11.24
C LYS A 82 23.56 21.03 12.04
N LYS A 83 23.32 21.13 13.34
CA LYS A 83 23.03 19.96 14.19
C LYS A 83 21.68 19.34 13.82
N GLN A 84 20.64 20.16 13.66
CA GLN A 84 19.29 19.68 13.32
C GLN A 84 19.20 19.15 11.91
N THR A 85 19.86 19.79 10.94
CA THR A 85 19.90 19.29 9.56
C THR A 85 20.67 17.97 9.47
N LYS A 86 21.77 17.82 10.21
CA LYS A 86 22.48 16.53 10.34
C LYS A 86 21.59 15.45 10.97
N HIS A 87 20.81 15.80 11.99
CA HIS A 87 19.86 14.90 12.61
C HIS A 87 18.78 14.46 11.61
N CYS A 88 18.15 15.41 10.92
CA CYS A 88 17.17 15.17 9.86
C CYS A 88 17.70 14.29 8.73
N ARG A 89 18.92 14.55 8.22
CA ARG A 89 19.57 13.68 7.22
C ARG A 89 19.69 12.23 7.70
N THR A 90 20.04 12.06 8.98
CA THR A 90 20.17 10.72 9.59
C THR A 90 18.80 10.05 9.72
N THR A 91 17.78 10.79 10.11
CA THR A 91 16.39 10.31 10.22
C THR A 91 15.87 9.84 8.86
N VAL A 92 16.00 10.65 7.81
CA VAL A 92 15.58 10.28 6.44
C VAL A 92 16.32 9.02 5.97
N ARG A 93 17.65 8.97 6.15
CA ARG A 93 18.47 7.81 5.76
C ARG A 93 18.03 6.51 6.45
N ARG A 94 17.54 6.59 7.68
CA ARG A 94 17.04 5.43 8.46
C ARG A 94 15.59 5.07 8.10
N ALA A 95 14.76 6.07 7.83
CA ALA A 95 13.34 5.87 7.52
C ALA A 95 13.15 5.25 6.13
N LEU A 96 13.85 5.75 5.11
CA LEU A 96 13.67 5.34 3.72
C LEU A 96 13.73 3.81 3.47
N PRO A 97 14.70 3.04 4.03
CA PRO A 97 14.68 1.58 3.94
C PRO A 97 13.45 0.93 4.58
N LEU A 98 12.94 1.49 5.69
CA LEU A 98 11.76 0.97 6.40
C LEU A 98 10.50 1.21 5.57
N ILE A 99 10.35 2.40 4.97
CA ILE A 99 9.25 2.74 4.07
C ILE A 99 9.20 1.76 2.89
N VAL A 100 10.35 1.53 2.23
CA VAL A 100 10.42 0.57 1.12
C VAL A 100 10.11 -0.86 1.57
N SER A 101 10.59 -1.27 2.74
CA SER A 101 10.27 -2.58 3.31
C SER A 101 8.76 -2.74 3.58
N ARG A 102 8.12 -1.68 4.08
CA ARG A 102 6.67 -1.65 4.34
C ARG A 102 5.87 -1.79 3.05
N ILE A 103 6.21 -1.02 2.02
CA ILE A 103 5.55 -1.10 0.70
C ILE A 103 5.73 -2.50 0.10
N ARG A 104 6.93 -3.07 0.18
CA ARG A 104 7.18 -4.44 -0.26
C ARG A 104 6.28 -5.46 0.44
N SER A 105 6.13 -5.32 1.77
CA SER A 105 5.23 -6.19 2.52
C SER A 105 3.77 -6.06 2.09
N VAL A 106 3.32 -4.88 1.66
CA VAL A 106 1.98 -4.67 1.10
C VAL A 106 1.85 -5.41 -0.23
N ILE A 107 2.81 -5.26 -1.14
CA ILE A 107 2.83 -5.97 -2.43
C ILE A 107 2.79 -7.50 -2.21
N ASP A 108 3.67 -8.02 -1.35
CA ASP A 108 3.75 -9.46 -1.08
C ASP A 108 2.46 -10.01 -0.47
N LYS A 109 1.79 -9.20 0.38
CA LYS A 109 0.50 -9.56 0.96
C LYS A 109 -0.58 -9.62 -0.13
N GLU A 110 -0.70 -8.55 -0.92
CA GLU A 110 -1.74 -8.47 -1.95
C GLU A 110 -1.53 -9.49 -3.08
N GLN A 111 -0.29 -9.84 -3.43
CA GLN A 111 0.00 -10.92 -4.37
C GLN A 111 -0.51 -12.28 -3.87
N LYS A 112 -0.24 -12.60 -2.59
CA LYS A 112 -0.72 -13.87 -1.98
C LYS A 112 -2.23 -13.91 -1.96
N GLU A 113 -2.82 -12.78 -1.60
CA GLU A 113 -4.25 -12.56 -1.58
C GLU A 113 -4.89 -12.74 -2.97
N ALA A 114 -4.35 -12.13 -4.02
CA ALA A 114 -4.76 -12.33 -5.41
C ALA A 114 -4.66 -13.79 -5.86
N SER A 115 -3.64 -14.52 -5.40
CA SER A 115 -3.51 -15.95 -5.68
C SER A 115 -4.60 -16.77 -4.98
N ARG A 116 -5.01 -16.37 -3.76
CA ARG A 116 -6.04 -17.07 -2.97
C ARG A 116 -7.46 -16.87 -3.48
N CYS A 117 -7.77 -15.77 -4.17
CA CYS A 117 -9.14 -15.53 -4.66
C CYS A 117 -9.52 -16.33 -5.92
N LEU A 118 -8.55 -16.95 -6.59
CA LEU A 118 -8.81 -17.74 -7.80
C LEU A 118 -9.69 -18.97 -7.53
N ALA A 119 -9.35 -19.77 -6.51
CA ALA A 119 -10.09 -20.99 -6.20
C ALA A 119 -11.55 -20.73 -5.75
N PRO A 120 -11.84 -19.75 -4.86
CA PRO A 120 -13.21 -19.35 -4.55
C PRO A 120 -14.01 -18.93 -5.79
N ARG A 121 -13.41 -18.15 -6.70
CA ARG A 121 -14.10 -17.67 -7.91
C ARG A 121 -14.44 -18.81 -8.86
N ILE A 122 -13.52 -19.74 -9.06
CA ILE A 122 -13.78 -20.97 -9.83
C ILE A 122 -14.90 -21.79 -9.16
N THR A 123 -14.90 -21.87 -7.83
CA THR A 123 -15.95 -22.59 -7.08
C THR A 123 -17.33 -21.98 -7.34
N GLU A 124 -17.46 -20.66 -7.33
CA GLU A 124 -18.71 -19.95 -7.62
C GLU A 124 -19.23 -20.26 -9.01
N THR A 125 -18.38 -20.19 -10.05
CA THR A 125 -18.80 -20.47 -11.44
C THR A 125 -19.14 -21.95 -11.64
N LEU A 126 -18.44 -22.87 -10.96
CA LEU A 126 -18.65 -24.31 -11.09
C LEU A 126 -19.74 -24.88 -10.16
N LYS A 127 -20.24 -24.07 -9.21
CA LYS A 127 -21.27 -24.46 -8.24
C LYS A 127 -22.49 -25.14 -8.89
N PRO A 128 -23.08 -24.61 -9.99
CA PRO A 128 -24.23 -25.26 -10.62
C PRO A 128 -23.88 -26.64 -11.19
N GLY A 129 -22.66 -26.82 -11.71
CA GLY A 129 -22.16 -28.11 -12.18
C GLY A 129 -22.05 -29.15 -11.06
N TYR A 130 -21.60 -28.73 -9.87
CA TYR A 130 -21.58 -29.58 -8.69
C TYR A 130 -23.00 -29.98 -8.25
N GLU A 131 -23.95 -29.04 -8.26
CA GLU A 131 -25.35 -29.27 -7.86
C GLU A 131 -26.08 -30.26 -8.77
N VAL A 132 -25.80 -30.25 -10.08
CA VAL A 132 -26.37 -31.20 -11.05
C VAL A 132 -25.72 -32.59 -10.95
N ALA A 133 -24.41 -32.65 -10.68
CA ALA A 133 -23.67 -33.91 -10.62
C ALA A 133 -23.80 -34.63 -9.26
N ALA A 134 -23.90 -33.92 -8.14
CA ALA A 134 -23.95 -34.51 -6.80
C ALA A 134 -25.12 -35.49 -6.52
N PRO A 135 -26.38 -35.23 -6.94
CA PRO A 135 -27.53 -36.04 -6.55
C PRO A 135 -27.65 -37.38 -7.29
N GLN A 136 -26.91 -37.59 -8.39
CA GLN A 136 -26.98 -38.81 -9.20
C GLN A 136 -26.78 -40.06 -8.35
N SER A 137 -27.60 -41.10 -8.55
CA SER A 137 -27.60 -42.32 -7.74
C SER A 137 -27.84 -43.58 -8.58
N GLY A 138 -27.68 -44.77 -7.99
CA GLY A 138 -27.88 -46.06 -8.66
C GLY A 138 -26.66 -46.62 -9.43
N PRO A 139 -26.83 -47.75 -10.13
CA PRO A 139 -25.79 -48.37 -10.96
C PRO A 139 -25.25 -47.40 -12.00
N GLY A 140 -23.94 -47.40 -12.25
CA GLY A 140 -23.29 -46.47 -13.20
C GLY A 140 -23.29 -44.99 -12.78
N SER A 141 -23.81 -44.64 -11.60
CA SER A 141 -23.85 -43.26 -11.10
C SER A 141 -22.48 -42.58 -11.09
N SER A 142 -21.41 -43.30 -10.77
CA SER A 142 -20.04 -42.74 -10.78
C SER A 142 -19.65 -42.17 -12.16
N ASN A 143 -19.93 -42.89 -13.24
CA ASN A 143 -19.62 -42.44 -14.60
C ASN A 143 -20.56 -41.30 -15.02
N ARG A 144 -21.85 -41.36 -14.66
CA ARG A 144 -22.80 -40.27 -14.91
C ARG A 144 -22.40 -38.97 -14.22
N ARG A 145 -21.99 -39.03 -12.95
CA ARG A 145 -21.47 -37.85 -12.21
C ARG A 145 -20.28 -37.22 -12.92
N LYS A 146 -19.32 -38.06 -13.34
CA LYS A 146 -18.13 -37.61 -14.06
C LYS A 146 -18.49 -36.95 -15.38
N SER A 147 -19.33 -37.60 -16.19
CA SER A 147 -19.75 -37.06 -17.49
C SER A 147 -20.44 -35.71 -17.32
N LEU A 148 -21.46 -35.64 -16.46
CA LEU A 148 -22.22 -34.40 -16.24
C LEU A 148 -21.31 -33.25 -15.78
N PHE A 149 -20.42 -33.51 -14.83
CA PHE A 149 -19.49 -32.48 -14.36
C PHE A 149 -18.46 -32.10 -15.43
N HIS A 150 -17.92 -33.07 -16.18
CA HIS A 150 -17.01 -32.79 -17.30
C HIS A 150 -17.67 -31.98 -18.40
N ASP A 151 -18.90 -32.32 -18.78
CA ASP A 151 -19.66 -31.63 -19.82
C ASP A 151 -20.02 -30.21 -19.39
N TYR A 152 -20.30 -30.00 -18.11
CA TYR A 152 -20.50 -28.67 -17.54
C TYR A 152 -19.19 -27.86 -17.57
N LEU A 153 -18.10 -28.44 -17.07
CA LEU A 153 -16.78 -27.80 -17.05
C LEU A 153 -16.32 -27.43 -18.47
N ALA A 154 -16.48 -28.32 -19.45
CA ALA A 154 -16.09 -28.08 -20.84
C ALA A 154 -16.82 -26.87 -21.46
N ARG A 155 -18.07 -26.63 -21.05
CA ARG A 155 -18.90 -25.50 -21.52
C ARG A 155 -18.62 -24.18 -20.79
N HIS A 156 -18.22 -24.24 -19.52
CA HIS A 156 -18.11 -23.05 -18.65
C HIS A 156 -16.67 -22.69 -18.26
N LYS A 157 -15.68 -23.48 -18.70
CA LYS A 157 -14.27 -23.23 -18.41
C LYS A 157 -13.85 -21.81 -18.80
N ASP A 158 -14.21 -21.34 -20.00
CA ASP A 158 -13.73 -20.07 -20.52
C ASP A 158 -14.33 -18.90 -19.73
N LEU A 159 -15.61 -19.01 -19.32
CA LEU A 159 -16.26 -18.05 -18.44
C LEU A 159 -15.64 -18.06 -17.03
N ALA A 160 -15.46 -19.25 -16.42
CA ALA A 160 -14.85 -19.37 -15.10
C ALA A 160 -13.44 -18.78 -15.06
N PHE A 161 -12.67 -18.95 -16.13
CA PHE A 161 -11.33 -18.41 -16.26
C PHE A 161 -11.32 -16.91 -16.57
N ALA A 162 -12.23 -16.42 -17.42
CA ALA A 162 -12.38 -14.99 -17.68
C ALA A 162 -12.77 -14.23 -16.41
N ASP A 163 -13.71 -14.76 -15.62
CA ASP A 163 -14.12 -14.20 -14.34
C ASP A 163 -12.99 -14.19 -13.31
N ALA A 164 -12.23 -15.29 -13.21
CA ALA A 164 -11.08 -15.38 -12.32
C ALA A 164 -9.96 -14.41 -12.72
N ALA A 165 -9.70 -14.25 -14.02
CA ALA A 165 -8.74 -13.28 -14.55
C ALA A 165 -9.20 -11.83 -14.30
N GLY A 166 -10.48 -11.52 -14.51
CA GLY A 166 -11.05 -10.21 -14.22
C GLY A 166 -10.92 -9.83 -12.74
N ALA A 167 -11.26 -10.75 -11.83
CA ALA A 167 -11.09 -10.53 -10.39
C ALA A 167 -9.62 -10.28 -10.00
N LEU A 168 -8.70 -10.96 -10.67
CA LEU A 168 -7.26 -10.80 -10.46
C LEU A 168 -6.75 -9.45 -10.96
N LEU A 169 -7.25 -8.95 -12.11
CA LEU A 169 -6.92 -7.61 -12.61
C LEU A 169 -7.43 -6.51 -11.66
N VAL A 170 -8.68 -6.62 -11.20
CA VAL A 170 -9.24 -5.69 -10.20
C VAL A 170 -8.38 -5.66 -8.93
N ARG A 171 -7.82 -6.81 -8.53
CA ARG A 171 -6.97 -6.88 -7.36
C ARG A 171 -5.57 -6.32 -7.58
N LEU A 172 -5.05 -6.40 -8.81
CA LEU A 172 -3.82 -5.69 -9.19
C LEU A 172 -3.99 -4.18 -9.09
N ASP A 173 -5.13 -3.64 -9.52
CA ASP A 173 -5.44 -2.22 -9.34
C ASP A 173 -5.50 -1.87 -7.84
N ALA A 174 -6.15 -2.70 -7.03
CA ALA A 174 -6.17 -2.53 -5.58
C ALA A 174 -4.77 -2.57 -4.93
N VAL A 175 -3.81 -3.33 -5.50
CA VAL A 175 -2.41 -3.31 -5.06
C VAL A 175 -1.80 -1.93 -5.30
N SER A 176 -2.01 -1.36 -6.48
CA SER A 176 -1.50 -0.02 -6.82
C SER A 176 -2.03 1.04 -5.84
N ASP A 177 -3.34 1.00 -5.55
CA ASP A 177 -3.96 1.91 -4.59
C ASP A 177 -3.44 1.72 -3.16
N ALA A 178 -3.30 0.47 -2.72
CA ALA A 178 -2.74 0.15 -1.41
C ALA A 178 -1.27 0.58 -1.28
N MET A 179 -0.48 0.43 -2.35
CA MET A 179 0.89 0.93 -2.41
C MET A 179 0.95 2.45 -2.30
N ARG A 180 0.08 3.16 -3.05
CA ARG A 180 0.00 4.63 -2.99
C ARG A 180 -0.34 5.11 -1.60
N ALA A 181 -1.40 4.55 -1.00
CA ALA A 181 -1.83 4.92 0.36
C ALA A 181 -0.73 4.66 1.39
N ALA A 182 -0.05 3.50 1.32
CA ALA A 182 1.05 3.18 2.22
C ALA A 182 2.25 4.13 2.04
N LEU A 183 2.57 4.50 0.80
CA LEU A 183 3.66 5.44 0.51
C LEU A 183 3.33 6.84 1.06
N GLU A 184 2.12 7.32 0.82
CA GLU A 184 1.65 8.63 1.30
C GLU A 184 1.64 8.70 2.83
N GLU A 185 1.09 7.68 3.50
CA GLU A 185 1.07 7.59 4.95
C GLU A 185 2.49 7.65 5.55
N GLU A 186 3.43 6.88 5.00
CA GLU A 186 4.79 6.79 5.52
C GLU A 186 5.63 8.05 5.21
N LEU A 187 5.41 8.69 4.06
CA LEU A 187 6.06 9.96 3.72
C LEU A 187 5.51 11.11 4.57
N ASN A 188 4.21 11.13 4.87
CA ASN A 188 3.62 12.12 5.77
C ASN A 188 4.19 11.97 7.19
N LYS A 189 4.26 10.74 7.73
CA LYS A 189 4.92 10.49 9.03
C LYS A 189 6.38 10.94 9.05
N LEU A 190 7.11 10.73 7.95
CA LEU A 190 8.48 11.22 7.83
C LEU A 190 8.52 12.75 7.84
N SER A 191 7.64 13.41 7.10
CA SER A 191 7.51 14.87 7.08
C SER A 191 7.21 15.43 8.47
N ASP A 192 6.23 14.89 9.18
CA ASP A 192 5.86 15.30 10.54
C ASP A 192 7.06 15.17 11.49
N THR A 193 7.79 14.05 11.39
CA THR A 193 8.99 13.83 12.19
C THR A 193 10.07 14.86 11.88
N MET A 194 10.21 15.27 10.61
CA MET A 194 11.16 16.30 10.22
C MET A 194 10.74 17.69 10.69
N GLU A 195 9.44 18.01 10.63
CA GLU A 195 8.89 19.25 11.14
C GLU A 195 9.15 19.39 12.64
N VAL A 196 8.85 18.35 13.43
CA VAL A 196 9.12 18.33 14.88
C VAL A 196 10.61 18.50 15.17
N ASN A 197 11.50 17.85 14.40
CA ASN A 197 12.94 18.01 14.59
C ASN A 197 13.41 19.43 14.26
N MET A 198 12.82 20.06 13.24
CA MET A 198 13.12 21.43 12.87
C MET A 198 12.46 22.46 13.79
N SER A 199 11.39 22.09 14.50
CA SER A 199 10.67 22.99 15.41
C SER A 199 11.61 23.63 16.44
N ILE A 200 12.65 22.89 16.84
CA ILE A 200 13.70 23.33 17.75
C ILE A 200 14.40 24.62 17.28
N LEU A 201 14.48 24.88 15.97
CA LEU A 201 15.07 26.10 15.43
C LEU A 201 14.22 27.35 15.68
N TRP A 202 12.90 27.19 15.82
CA TRP A 202 11.96 28.28 16.02
C TRP A 202 11.40 28.34 17.46
N ASP A 203 11.40 27.23 18.20
CA ASP A 203 10.89 27.14 19.58
C ASP A 203 11.94 27.50 20.64
N ARG A 204 13.24 27.50 20.30
CA ARG A 204 14.31 27.88 21.25
C ARG A 204 14.98 29.20 20.85
N PRO A 205 14.89 30.26 21.66
CA PRO A 205 15.96 31.24 21.71
C PRO A 205 17.23 30.51 22.17
N SER A 206 18.34 30.74 21.47
CA SER A 206 19.58 29.99 21.67
C SER A 206 20.22 30.37 23.01
N GLY A 207 19.97 29.56 24.03
CA GLY A 207 20.68 29.65 25.31
C GLY A 207 20.30 30.88 26.13
N ASP A 208 20.83 30.94 27.35
CA ASP A 208 20.61 31.99 28.35
C ASP A 208 21.14 33.38 27.95
N ASN A 209 21.13 33.74 26.65
CA ASN A 209 21.46 35.07 26.18
C ASN A 209 20.31 36.02 26.50
N PRO A 210 20.44 36.91 27.50
CA PRO A 210 19.34 37.76 27.96
C PRO A 210 18.85 38.71 26.85
N LEU A 211 19.71 39.00 25.87
CA LEU A 211 19.40 39.87 24.74
C LEU A 211 18.47 39.21 23.73
N GLU A 212 18.60 37.91 23.49
CA GLU A 212 17.73 37.16 22.57
C GLU A 212 16.34 36.97 23.17
N LEU A 213 16.26 36.65 24.47
CA LEU A 213 14.98 36.59 25.19
C LEU A 213 14.26 37.94 25.15
N LYS A 214 15.00 39.04 25.33
CA LYS A 214 14.44 40.40 25.28
C LYS A 214 14.03 40.81 23.87
N ALA A 215 14.76 40.36 22.84
CA ALA A 215 14.40 40.58 21.44
C ALA A 215 13.17 39.78 21.03
N CYS A 216 13.09 38.48 21.38
CA CYS A 216 11.90 37.66 21.20
C CYS A 216 10.69 38.26 21.92
N ALA A 217 10.84 38.65 23.19
CA ALA A 217 9.76 39.30 23.94
C ALA A 217 9.25 40.58 23.26
N ARG A 218 10.15 41.40 22.69
CA ARG A 218 9.76 42.58 21.89
C ARG A 218 8.99 42.19 20.64
N VAL A 219 9.48 41.22 19.87
CA VAL A 219 8.81 40.77 18.63
C VAL A 219 7.42 40.21 18.94
N THR A 220 7.28 39.39 19.99
CA THR A 220 6.00 38.85 20.42
C THR A 220 5.03 39.96 20.85
N ALA A 221 5.50 40.96 21.59
CA ALA A 221 4.69 42.12 21.97
C ALA A 221 4.19 42.90 20.74
N THR A 222 5.08 43.15 19.76
CA THR A 222 4.72 43.83 18.52
C THR A 222 3.73 43.01 17.68
N MET A 223 3.88 41.69 17.61
CA MET A 223 2.92 40.81 16.93
C MET A 223 1.53 40.84 17.58
N VAL A 224 1.46 40.91 18.92
CA VAL A 224 0.19 41.06 19.64
C VAL A 224 -0.46 42.40 19.30
N GLU A 225 0.31 43.49 19.27
CA GLU A 225 -0.18 44.81 18.85
C GLU A 225 -0.72 44.81 17.42
N ILE A 226 0.03 44.26 16.47
CA ILE A 226 -0.39 44.16 15.06
C ILE A 226 -1.68 43.34 14.96
N ARG A 227 -1.77 42.21 15.68
CA ARG A 227 -2.96 41.37 15.69
C ARG A 227 -4.18 42.13 16.22
N GLU A 228 -4.03 42.94 17.27
CA GLU A 228 -5.13 43.75 17.77
C GLU A 228 -5.52 44.89 16.84
N GLN A 229 -4.55 45.54 16.18
CA GLN A 229 -4.88 46.53 15.14
C GLN A 229 -5.67 45.91 13.99
N ILE A 230 -5.27 44.73 13.50
CA ILE A 230 -6.00 44.01 12.47
C ILE A 230 -7.42 43.65 12.95
N ARG A 231 -7.57 43.23 14.20
CA ARG A 231 -8.89 42.94 14.79
C ARG A 231 -9.77 44.19 14.83
N LEU A 232 -9.23 45.32 15.28
CA LEU A 232 -9.93 46.60 15.33
C LEU A 232 -10.33 47.07 13.93
N TRP A 233 -9.45 46.95 12.93
CA TRP A 233 -9.79 47.31 11.55
C TRP A 233 -10.86 46.42 10.94
N ARG A 234 -10.87 45.12 11.24
CA ARG A 234 -11.95 44.21 10.82
C ARG A 234 -13.29 44.59 11.45
N LEU A 235 -13.29 44.95 12.73
CA LEU A 235 -14.51 45.41 13.40
C LEU A 235 -14.98 46.75 12.85
N ALA A 236 -14.08 47.72 12.66
CA ALA A 236 -14.41 49.01 12.07
C ALA A 236 -14.97 48.89 10.64
N GLY A 237 -14.44 47.97 9.83
CA GLY A 237 -14.95 47.67 8.49
C GLY A 237 -16.34 47.01 8.48
N LEU A 238 -16.73 46.33 9.56
CA LEU A 238 -18.07 45.76 9.73
C LEU A 238 -19.11 46.78 10.21
N PHE A 239 -18.70 47.87 10.87
CA PHE A 239 -19.58 48.96 11.30
C PHE A 239 -19.71 50.10 10.27
N ALA A 240 -18.98 50.02 9.16
CA ALA A 240 -19.00 50.99 8.06
C ALA A 240 -19.88 50.55 6.87
N GLN A 241 -20.66 49.47 7.02
CA GLN A 241 -21.74 49.04 6.12
C GLN A 241 -23.09 49.25 6.79
#